data_AF-A1CJT4-F1
#
_entry.id   AF-A1CJT4-F1
#
_cell.length_a   1.000
_cell.length_b   1.000
_cell.length_c   1.000
_cell.angle_alpha   90.00
_cell.angle_beta   90.00
_cell.angle_gamma   90.00
#
_symmetry.space_group_name_H-M   'P 1'
#
loop_
_entity.id
_entity.type
_entity.pdbx_description
1 polymer ?
#
loop_
_entity_poly.entity_id
_entity_poly.type
_entity_poly.pdbx_seq_one_letter_code
_entity_poly.pdbx_strand_id
1 'polypeptide(L)'
;METTTPRTWDPHAPSLLWAHEIRRENVHLVNQLEDLRKHLDELQGRIRDTETRFGDTHTRLREIEDMIEGKLGGISERVEALVEEHVLLKGRLGGWEEESKTRDGELCQLKESIRSLVVEEVRACFARERGVLGGEKHGGVDAVGGNQASPDPDMVPDSMRNVESATDPLQKNSLRSLTETTWGSSNQSQKSSNRSFDCGAYTFELDANQHPQIKQEGRDLGEYLSHAEEVRAQLPPRKREGRIVERFVRGLDDPGTRCFLEGQMDRTGWSWDALATIVHEIEKQRVQTLVLQQQVKLETGRDGGTVQAVADGTALKKGKRQRRFIPIVPVDEEDLV
;
A
#
# COMPACT_ATOMS: atom_id res chain seq x y z
N MET A 1 -47.81 66.11 -84.71
CA MET A 1 -47.63 64.65 -84.81
C MET A 1 -46.16 64.43 -85.13
N GLU A 2 -45.35 64.16 -84.11
CA GLU A 2 -43.92 63.86 -84.30
C GLU A 2 -43.75 62.34 -84.33
N THR A 3 -43.30 61.85 -85.48
CA THR A 3 -42.99 60.44 -85.72
C THR A 3 -41.67 60.10 -85.04
N THR A 4 -41.73 59.44 -83.90
CA THR A 4 -40.55 58.86 -83.23
C THR A 4 -39.98 57.74 -84.11
N THR A 5 -38.80 57.96 -84.69
CA THR A 5 -38.03 56.91 -85.36
C THR A 5 -37.57 55.86 -84.34
N PRO A 6 -37.78 54.56 -84.61
CA PRO A 6 -37.38 53.51 -83.69
C PRO A 6 -35.85 53.45 -83.61
N ARG A 7 -35.31 53.68 -82.42
CA ARG A 7 -33.88 53.59 -82.13
C ARG A 7 -33.43 52.14 -82.34
N THR A 8 -32.66 51.90 -83.39
CA THR A 8 -32.03 50.59 -83.68
C THR A 8 -31.05 50.26 -82.57
N TRP A 9 -31.34 49.19 -81.83
CA TRP A 9 -30.51 48.69 -80.74
C TRP A 9 -29.14 48.22 -81.28
N ASP A 10 -28.06 48.80 -80.76
CA ASP A 10 -26.71 48.33 -81.03
C ASP A 10 -26.37 47.20 -80.03
N PRO A 11 -26.23 45.94 -80.49
CA PRO A 11 -25.92 44.80 -79.64
C PRO A 11 -24.53 44.87 -78.99
N HIS A 12 -23.66 45.79 -79.43
CA HIS A 12 -22.33 46.04 -78.85
C HIS A 12 -22.27 47.29 -77.99
N ALA A 13 -23.43 47.86 -77.61
CA ALA A 13 -23.46 48.99 -76.69
C ALA A 13 -22.71 48.63 -75.38
N PRO A 14 -21.70 49.41 -74.96
CA PRO A 14 -20.91 49.15 -73.75
C PRO A 14 -21.76 48.96 -72.48
N SER A 15 -22.94 49.57 -72.43
CA SER A 15 -23.91 49.40 -71.35
C SER A 15 -24.47 47.99 -71.23
N LEU A 16 -24.64 47.26 -72.33
CA LEU A 16 -25.14 45.88 -72.32
C LEU A 16 -24.09 44.89 -71.84
N LEU A 17 -22.85 45.07 -72.26
CA LEU A 17 -21.73 44.28 -71.76
C LEU A 17 -21.55 44.48 -70.25
N TRP A 18 -21.66 45.72 -69.79
CA TRP A 18 -21.55 46.03 -68.36
C TRP A 18 -22.71 45.45 -67.55
N ALA A 19 -23.95 45.58 -68.03
CA ALA A 19 -25.12 44.98 -67.38
C ALA A 19 -25.02 43.45 -67.32
N HIS A 20 -24.49 42.81 -68.37
CA HIS A 20 -24.29 41.37 -68.39
C HIS A 20 -23.18 40.93 -67.42
N GLU A 21 -22.09 41.68 -67.31
CA GLU A 21 -21.02 41.37 -66.35
C GLU A 21 -21.50 41.50 -64.91
N ILE A 22 -22.22 42.58 -64.59
CA ILE A 22 -22.86 42.76 -63.28
C ILE A 22 -23.81 41.60 -62.97
N ARG A 23 -24.56 41.12 -63.96
CA ARG A 23 -25.45 39.97 -63.76
C ARG A 23 -24.67 38.70 -63.43
N ARG A 24 -23.53 38.46 -64.08
CA ARG A 24 -22.66 37.30 -63.77
C ARG A 24 -22.07 37.38 -62.38
N GLU A 25 -21.54 38.54 -62.00
CA GLU A 25 -21.01 38.79 -60.66
C GLU A 25 -22.10 38.60 -59.60
N ASN A 26 -23.29 39.15 -59.81
CA ASN A 26 -24.43 38.96 -58.90
C ASN A 26 -24.80 37.48 -58.75
N VAL A 27 -24.84 36.71 -59.84
CA VAL A 27 -25.08 35.26 -59.76
C VAL A 27 -23.99 34.55 -58.96
N HIS A 28 -22.73 34.92 -59.17
CA HIS A 28 -21.62 34.35 -58.42
C HIS A 28 -21.71 34.66 -56.92
N LEU A 29 -22.00 35.91 -56.55
CA LEU A 29 -22.18 36.34 -55.16
C LEU A 29 -23.37 35.64 -54.50
N VAL A 30 -24.48 35.48 -55.22
CA VAL A 30 -25.64 34.74 -54.71
C VAL A 30 -25.28 33.28 -54.43
N ASN A 31 -24.56 32.62 -55.33
CA ASN A 31 -24.11 31.24 -55.11
C ASN A 31 -23.19 31.14 -53.89
N GLN A 32 -22.26 32.08 -53.72
CA GLN A 32 -21.39 32.13 -52.52
C GLN A 32 -22.20 32.33 -51.24
N LEU A 33 -23.22 33.21 -51.25
CA LEU A 33 -24.10 33.42 -50.10
C LEU A 33 -24.92 32.18 -49.77
N GLU A 34 -25.41 31.46 -50.78
CA GLU A 34 -26.13 30.20 -50.58
C GLU A 34 -25.22 29.12 -49.97
N ASP A 35 -23.98 29.01 -50.41
CA ASP A 35 -23.03 28.04 -49.86
C ASP A 35 -22.62 28.39 -48.43
N LEU A 36 -22.35 29.67 -48.14
CA LEU A 36 -22.11 30.13 -46.77
C LEU A 36 -23.33 29.87 -45.87
N ARG A 37 -24.55 30.05 -46.38
CA ARG A 37 -25.77 29.72 -45.64
C ARG A 37 -25.86 28.23 -45.34
N LYS A 38 -25.59 27.36 -46.30
CA LYS A 38 -25.57 25.90 -46.08
C LYS A 38 -24.54 25.51 -45.01
N HIS A 39 -23.35 26.12 -45.05
CA HIS A 39 -22.33 25.88 -44.03
C HIS A 39 -22.75 26.37 -42.64
N LEU A 40 -23.43 27.52 -42.56
CA LEU A 40 -23.99 28.00 -41.28
C LEU A 40 -25.07 27.06 -40.75
N ASP A 41 -25.97 26.59 -41.60
CA ASP A 41 -27.02 25.62 -41.22
C ASP A 41 -26.39 24.28 -40.76
N GLU A 42 -25.33 23.82 -41.42
CA GLU A 42 -24.57 22.62 -41.03
C GLU A 42 -23.87 22.80 -39.68
N LEU A 43 -23.17 23.93 -39.48
CA LEU A 43 -22.53 24.25 -38.20
C LEU A 43 -23.56 24.37 -37.08
N GLN A 44 -24.71 24.98 -37.35
CA GLN A 44 -25.80 25.08 -36.38
C GLN A 44 -26.37 23.68 -36.04
N GLY A 45 -26.48 22.79 -37.02
CA GLY A 45 -26.82 21.38 -36.80
C GLY A 45 -25.80 20.68 -35.89
N ARG A 46 -24.50 20.82 -36.19
CA ARG A 46 -23.42 20.26 -35.37
C ARG A 46 -23.42 20.79 -33.95
N ILE A 47 -23.72 22.07 -33.74
CA ILE A 47 -23.85 22.66 -32.39
C ILE A 47 -24.99 21.99 -31.63
N ARG A 48 -26.19 21.85 -32.22
CA ARG A 48 -27.31 21.16 -31.58
C ARG A 48 -27.00 19.69 -31.27
N ASP A 49 -26.31 19.00 -32.16
CA ASP A 49 -25.86 17.62 -31.92
C ASP A 49 -24.86 17.54 -30.76
N THR A 50 -23.96 18.51 -30.63
CA THR A 50 -23.06 18.55 -29.46
C THR A 50 -23.82 18.86 -28.18
N GLU A 51 -24.78 19.80 -28.20
CA GLU A 51 -25.60 20.16 -27.04
C GLU A 51 -26.42 18.97 -26.54
N THR A 52 -27.04 18.21 -27.44
CA THR A 52 -27.77 16.98 -27.09
C THR A 52 -26.85 15.93 -26.50
N ARG A 53 -25.66 15.69 -27.10
CA ARG A 53 -24.65 14.77 -26.54
C ARG A 53 -24.17 15.23 -25.16
N PHE A 54 -23.97 16.53 -24.95
CA PHE A 54 -23.61 17.07 -23.64
C PHE A 54 -24.73 16.82 -22.63
N GLY A 55 -25.99 17.05 -23.00
CA GLY A 55 -27.16 16.72 -22.17
C GLY A 55 -27.22 15.24 -21.79
N ASP A 56 -26.99 14.34 -22.74
CA ASP A 56 -26.95 12.89 -22.50
C ASP A 56 -25.79 12.49 -21.57
N THR A 57 -24.62 13.10 -21.72
CA THR A 57 -23.51 12.85 -20.79
C THR A 57 -23.80 13.37 -19.39
N HIS A 58 -24.46 14.52 -19.26
CA HIS A 58 -24.81 15.11 -17.98
C HIS A 58 -25.85 14.28 -17.23
N THR A 59 -26.85 13.75 -17.93
CA THR A 59 -27.84 12.83 -17.34
C THR A 59 -27.21 11.53 -16.86
N ARG A 60 -26.32 10.93 -17.67
CA ARG A 60 -25.56 9.74 -17.24
C ARG A 60 -24.66 9.99 -16.03
N LEU A 61 -24.02 11.16 -15.97
CA LEU A 61 -23.20 11.54 -14.80
C LEU A 61 -24.06 11.64 -13.54
N ARG A 62 -25.25 12.26 -13.64
CA ARG A 62 -26.20 12.34 -12.52
C ARG A 62 -26.68 10.95 -12.08
N GLU A 63 -27.01 10.05 -13.00
CA GLU A 63 -27.41 8.68 -12.65
C GLU A 63 -26.29 7.91 -11.92
N ILE A 64 -25.03 8.12 -12.33
CA ILE A 64 -23.88 7.52 -11.65
C ILE A 64 -23.70 8.12 -10.25
N GLU A 65 -23.86 9.44 -10.11
CA GLU A 65 -23.80 10.15 -8.83
C GLU A 65 -24.86 9.62 -7.86
N ASP A 66 -26.13 9.57 -8.28
CA ASP A 66 -27.26 9.05 -7.49
C ASP A 66 -27.02 7.57 -7.08
N MET A 67 -26.48 6.75 -7.98
CA MET A 67 -26.14 5.35 -7.68
C MET A 67 -25.01 5.24 -6.64
N ILE A 68 -23.98 6.08 -6.74
CA ILE A 68 -22.87 6.11 -5.78
C ILE A 68 -23.36 6.57 -4.43
N GLU A 69 -24.16 7.63 -4.38
CA GLU A 69 -24.76 8.14 -3.15
C GLU A 69 -25.63 7.08 -2.47
N GLY A 70 -26.48 6.39 -3.23
CA GLY A 70 -27.30 5.29 -2.71
C GLY A 70 -26.47 4.12 -2.16
N LYS A 71 -25.39 3.73 -2.85
CA LYS A 71 -24.48 2.67 -2.37
C LYS A 71 -23.73 3.10 -1.12
N LEU A 72 -23.26 4.34 -1.06
CA LEU A 72 -22.56 4.89 0.09
C LEU A 72 -23.48 4.97 1.31
N GLY A 73 -24.72 5.42 1.12
CA GLY A 73 -25.76 5.42 2.16
C GLY A 73 -26.01 4.03 2.72
N GLY A 74 -26.23 3.03 1.86
CA GLY A 74 -26.45 1.65 2.31
C GLY A 74 -25.23 1.03 3.02
N ILE A 75 -24.01 1.40 2.62
CA ILE A 75 -22.80 0.99 3.35
C ILE A 75 -22.74 1.67 4.72
N SER A 76 -23.07 2.96 4.80
CA SER A 76 -23.09 3.70 6.06
C SER A 76 -24.08 3.09 7.06
N GLU A 77 -25.32 2.82 6.64
CA GLU A 77 -26.35 2.15 7.46
C GLU A 77 -25.87 0.79 7.98
N ARG A 78 -25.20 -0.01 7.13
CA ARG A 78 -24.66 -1.31 7.55
C ARG A 78 -23.52 -1.17 8.55
N VAL A 79 -22.67 -0.15 8.39
CA VAL A 79 -21.58 0.13 9.34
C VAL A 79 -22.16 0.57 10.68
N GLU A 80 -23.17 1.43 10.68
CA GLU A 80 -23.87 1.86 11.90
C GLU A 80 -24.49 0.66 12.64
N ALA A 81 -25.21 -0.21 11.93
CA ALA A 81 -25.77 -1.43 12.51
C ALA A 81 -24.70 -2.34 13.13
N LEU A 82 -23.55 -2.52 12.46
CA LEU A 82 -22.43 -3.32 13.01
C LEU A 82 -21.79 -2.67 14.23
N VAL A 83 -21.71 -1.34 14.28
CA VAL A 83 -21.21 -0.60 15.45
C VAL A 83 -22.15 -0.80 16.64
N GLU A 84 -23.47 -0.72 16.43
CA GLU A 84 -24.47 -0.99 17.48
C GLU A 84 -24.36 -2.42 18.01
N GLU A 85 -24.28 -3.41 17.13
CA GLU A 85 -24.08 -4.81 17.52
C GLU A 85 -22.79 -5.00 18.32
N HIS A 86 -21.68 -4.36 17.91
CA HIS A 86 -20.41 -4.44 18.62
C HIS A 86 -20.50 -3.81 20.03
N VAL A 87 -21.21 -2.69 20.17
CA VAL A 87 -21.47 -2.08 21.49
C VAL A 87 -22.27 -3.03 22.39
N LEU A 88 -23.31 -3.68 21.85
CA LEU A 88 -24.11 -4.66 22.59
C LEU A 88 -23.29 -5.89 23.00
N LEU A 89 -22.48 -6.45 22.09
CA LEU A 89 -21.61 -7.57 22.38
C LEU A 89 -20.56 -7.23 23.44
N LYS A 90 -19.96 -6.03 23.36
CA LYS A 90 -19.02 -5.53 24.36
C LYS A 90 -19.68 -5.38 25.73
N GLY A 91 -20.91 -4.87 25.79
CA GLY A 91 -21.69 -4.79 27.03
C GLY A 91 -21.96 -6.16 27.64
N ARG A 92 -22.36 -7.13 26.82
CA ARG A 92 -22.56 -8.52 27.26
C ARG A 92 -21.28 -9.15 27.79
N LEU A 93 -20.16 -8.98 27.09
CA LEU A 93 -18.86 -9.49 27.52
C LEU A 93 -18.43 -8.90 28.87
N GLY A 94 -18.62 -7.59 29.06
CA GLY A 94 -18.36 -6.93 30.33
C GLY A 94 -19.21 -7.50 31.47
N GLY A 95 -20.49 -7.82 31.21
CA GLY A 95 -21.35 -8.50 32.18
C GLY A 95 -20.81 -9.88 32.60
N TRP A 96 -20.40 -10.70 31.63
CA TRP A 96 -19.77 -12.00 31.92
C TRP A 96 -18.46 -11.89 32.68
N GLU A 97 -17.65 -10.86 32.38
CA GLU A 97 -16.38 -10.62 33.09
C GLU A 97 -16.60 -10.28 34.56
N GLU A 98 -17.58 -9.40 34.87
CA GLU A 98 -17.93 -9.06 36.24
C GLU A 98 -18.59 -10.24 36.99
N GLU A 99 -19.44 -11.02 36.31
CA GLU A 99 -19.95 -12.28 36.87
C GLU A 99 -18.84 -13.29 37.16
N SER A 100 -17.78 -13.35 36.34
CA SER A 100 -16.62 -14.20 36.62
C SER A 100 -15.87 -13.72 37.86
N LYS A 101 -15.59 -12.41 37.94
CA LYS A 101 -14.89 -11.81 39.10
C LYS A 101 -15.65 -12.02 40.41
N THR A 102 -16.99 -11.91 40.38
CA THR A 102 -17.84 -12.15 41.56
C THR A 102 -17.78 -13.61 42.00
N ARG A 103 -17.95 -14.57 41.06
CA ARG A 103 -17.80 -16.01 41.36
C ARG A 103 -16.41 -16.36 41.88
N ASP A 104 -15.35 -15.80 41.30
CA ASP A 104 -13.97 -16.02 41.75
C ASP A 104 -13.76 -15.47 43.18
N GLY A 105 -14.35 -14.31 43.48
CA GLY A 105 -14.35 -13.74 44.83
C GLY A 105 -15.09 -14.63 45.84
N GLU A 106 -16.26 -15.13 45.49
CA GLU A 106 -17.04 -16.07 46.30
C GLU A 106 -16.28 -17.38 46.56
N LEU A 107 -15.62 -17.93 45.53
CA LEU A 107 -14.78 -19.12 45.66
C LEU A 107 -13.57 -18.89 46.57
N CYS A 108 -12.93 -17.72 46.50
CA CYS A 108 -11.85 -17.35 47.41
C CYS A 108 -12.33 -17.31 48.87
N GLN A 109 -13.48 -16.67 49.12
CA GLN A 109 -14.09 -16.63 50.46
C GLN A 109 -14.46 -18.03 50.96
N LEU A 110 -15.06 -18.87 50.11
CA LEU A 110 -15.40 -20.25 50.45
C LEU A 110 -14.14 -21.07 50.78
N LYS A 111 -13.08 -20.93 49.98
CA LYS A 111 -11.79 -21.60 50.20
C LYS A 111 -11.17 -21.18 51.54
N GLU A 112 -11.22 -19.90 51.89
CA GLU A 112 -10.73 -19.39 53.17
C GLU A 112 -11.57 -19.88 54.36
N SER A 113 -12.90 -19.95 54.19
CA SER A 113 -13.81 -20.52 55.19
C SER A 113 -13.50 -22.00 55.45
N ILE A 114 -13.38 -22.82 54.40
CA ILE A 114 -13.01 -24.23 54.51
C ILE A 114 -11.64 -24.38 55.16
N ARG A 115 -10.65 -23.60 54.72
CA ARG A 115 -9.29 -23.62 55.29
C ARG A 115 -9.32 -23.32 56.79
N SER A 116 -10.09 -22.31 57.20
CA SER A 116 -10.20 -21.93 58.61
C SER A 116 -10.86 -23.05 59.43
N LEU A 117 -11.94 -23.64 58.93
CA LEU A 117 -12.64 -24.75 59.57
C LEU A 117 -11.74 -25.99 59.72
N VAL A 118 -10.96 -26.32 58.69
CA VAL A 118 -9.99 -27.42 58.75
C VAL A 118 -8.90 -27.15 59.78
N VAL A 119 -8.35 -25.92 59.82
CA VAL A 119 -7.32 -25.54 60.80
C VAL A 119 -7.86 -25.60 62.22
N GLU A 120 -9.10 -25.17 62.45
CA GLU A 120 -9.77 -25.26 63.74
C GLU A 120 -10.02 -26.71 64.18
N GLU A 121 -10.52 -27.57 63.30
CA GLU A 121 -10.74 -28.99 63.62
C GLU A 121 -9.42 -29.71 63.92
N VAL A 122 -8.37 -29.46 63.13
CA VAL A 122 -7.03 -30.01 63.38
C VAL A 122 -6.52 -29.56 64.75
N ARG A 123 -6.68 -28.27 65.09
CA ARG A 123 -6.30 -27.73 66.40
C ARG A 123 -7.09 -28.39 67.53
N ALA A 124 -8.39 -28.63 67.35
CA ALA A 124 -9.25 -29.32 68.32
C ALA A 124 -8.85 -30.81 68.50
N CYS A 125 -8.51 -31.51 67.41
CA CYS A 125 -7.98 -32.88 67.46
C CYS A 125 -6.70 -32.97 68.29
N PHE A 126 -5.71 -32.10 68.03
CA PHE A 126 -4.46 -32.09 68.80
C PHE A 126 -4.67 -31.75 70.29
N ALA A 127 -5.67 -30.91 70.61
CA ALA A 127 -6.01 -30.62 72.00
C ALA A 127 -6.63 -31.83 72.72
N ARG A 128 -7.51 -32.58 72.03
CA ARG A 128 -8.08 -33.84 72.56
C ARG A 128 -7.00 -34.89 72.81
N GLU A 129 -6.07 -35.08 71.88
CA GLU A 129 -5.00 -36.08 71.98
C GLU A 129 -4.02 -35.77 73.13
N ARG A 130 -3.65 -34.49 73.30
CA ARG A 130 -2.85 -34.06 74.47
C ARG A 130 -3.54 -34.30 75.81
N GLY A 131 -4.86 -34.17 75.87
CA GLY A 131 -5.64 -34.45 77.09
C GLY A 131 -5.64 -35.94 77.48
N VAL A 132 -5.48 -36.85 76.52
CA VAL A 132 -5.47 -38.31 76.75
C VAL A 132 -4.09 -38.81 77.20
N LEU A 133 -2.99 -38.17 76.75
CA LEU A 133 -1.62 -38.58 77.06
C LEU A 133 -0.99 -37.86 78.28
N GLY A 134 -1.62 -36.81 78.80
CA GLY A 134 -1.11 -36.01 79.94
C GLY A 134 -1.31 -36.62 81.34
N GLY A 135 -1.70 -37.89 81.44
CA GLY A 135 -2.02 -38.56 82.71
C GLY A 135 -0.83 -39.15 83.49
N GLU A 136 0.38 -39.20 82.92
CA GLU A 136 1.51 -39.87 83.57
C GLU A 136 2.59 -38.87 84.00
N LYS A 137 2.39 -38.32 85.21
CA LYS A 137 3.43 -37.61 85.96
C LYS A 137 4.49 -38.62 86.41
N HIS A 138 5.58 -38.74 85.67
CA HIS A 138 6.89 -39.11 86.22
C HIS A 138 7.85 -38.02 85.73
N GLY A 139 8.39 -37.19 86.62
CA GLY A 139 9.50 -37.60 87.48
C GLY A 139 10.77 -37.14 86.77
N GLY A 140 11.25 -35.96 87.15
CA GLY A 140 12.35 -35.29 86.46
C GLY A 140 13.66 -36.07 86.51
N VAL A 141 14.61 -35.66 85.67
CA VAL A 141 16.06 -35.78 85.92
C VAL A 141 16.77 -34.79 84.99
N ASP A 142 17.64 -33.99 85.60
CA ASP A 142 18.69 -33.18 84.97
C ASP A 142 19.70 -34.05 84.21
N ALA A 143 20.17 -33.61 83.05
CA ALA A 143 21.53 -33.84 82.53
C ALA A 143 21.59 -33.23 81.11
N VAL A 144 22.38 -32.18 80.86
CA VAL A 144 23.84 -32.20 80.66
C VAL A 144 24.27 -33.15 79.54
N GLY A 145 24.78 -32.53 78.46
CA GLY A 145 26.01 -32.99 77.83
C GLY A 145 25.89 -33.76 76.52
N GLY A 146 26.43 -33.15 75.46
CA GLY A 146 27.52 -33.81 74.72
C GLY A 146 27.20 -34.47 73.38
N ASN A 147 27.75 -33.86 72.35
CA ASN A 147 28.55 -34.46 71.28
C ASN A 147 27.92 -35.24 70.11
N GLN A 148 28.24 -34.70 68.93
CA GLN A 148 28.94 -35.33 67.79
C GLN A 148 28.43 -36.67 67.22
N ALA A 149 28.06 -36.63 65.93
CA ALA A 149 28.83 -37.22 64.80
C ALA A 149 27.94 -37.91 63.74
N SER A 150 27.86 -37.30 62.54
CA SER A 150 27.98 -37.91 61.18
C SER A 150 27.00 -39.03 60.72
N PRO A 151 26.99 -39.44 59.42
CA PRO A 151 26.91 -38.66 58.18
C PRO A 151 25.90 -39.21 57.13
N ASP A 152 25.47 -38.33 56.22
CA ASP A 152 25.11 -38.56 54.79
C ASP A 152 23.97 -39.51 54.37
N PRO A 153 23.54 -39.48 53.10
CA PRO A 153 23.17 -38.32 52.27
C PRO A 153 21.72 -38.48 51.76
N ASP A 154 21.02 -37.39 51.46
CA ASP A 154 19.95 -37.54 50.47
C ASP A 154 19.82 -36.35 49.54
N MET A 155 19.55 -36.73 48.31
CA MET A 155 19.82 -36.03 47.07
C MET A 155 18.83 -34.92 46.83
N VAL A 156 19.31 -33.72 46.48
CA VAL A 156 18.64 -32.91 45.46
C VAL A 156 19.67 -32.09 44.67
N PRO A 157 19.69 -32.14 43.33
CA PRO A 157 20.60 -31.36 42.51
C PRO A 157 20.06 -29.94 42.31
N ASP A 158 20.67 -28.96 42.97
CA ASP A 158 20.56 -27.56 42.58
C ASP A 158 21.58 -27.27 41.46
N SER A 159 21.07 -26.97 40.27
CA SER A 159 21.87 -26.41 39.18
C SER A 159 21.16 -25.18 38.63
N MET A 160 21.15 -24.11 39.42
CA MET A 160 21.04 -22.76 38.90
C MET A 160 22.45 -22.20 38.74
N ARG A 161 22.86 -22.11 37.47
CA ARG A 161 24.18 -21.64 37.03
C ARG A 161 24.27 -20.13 37.23
N ASN A 162 24.91 -19.68 38.31
CA ASN A 162 25.39 -18.31 38.44
C ASN A 162 26.67 -18.14 37.60
N VAL A 163 26.64 -17.23 36.61
CA VAL A 163 27.84 -16.71 35.94
C VAL A 163 27.76 -15.18 35.96
N GLU A 164 28.36 -14.60 36.98
CA GLU A 164 28.97 -13.27 36.97
C GLU A 164 30.41 -13.50 37.44
N SER A 165 31.44 -13.41 36.60
CA SER A 165 32.20 -12.16 36.42
C SER A 165 33.23 -12.35 35.31
N ALA A 166 33.34 -11.39 34.39
CA ALA A 166 34.60 -10.71 33.99
C ALA A 166 34.42 -10.04 32.62
N THR A 167 34.23 -8.73 32.67
CA THR A 167 34.35 -7.74 31.60
C THR A 167 35.80 -7.48 31.23
N ASP A 168 36.11 -7.46 29.92
CA ASP A 168 36.81 -6.35 29.25
C ASP A 168 36.54 -6.39 27.71
N PRO A 169 36.80 -5.33 26.92
CA PRO A 169 35.70 -4.53 26.36
C PRO A 169 35.63 -4.51 24.82
N LEU A 170 34.56 -3.88 24.31
CA LEU A 170 34.31 -3.42 22.92
C LEU A 170 33.74 -4.44 21.92
N GLN A 171 32.40 -4.59 21.91
CA GLN A 171 31.64 -4.33 20.68
C GLN A 171 30.18 -4.05 20.99
N LYS A 172 29.72 -2.88 20.53
CA LYS A 172 28.45 -2.25 20.84
C LYS A 172 27.34 -2.71 19.87
N ASN A 173 26.17 -2.98 20.48
CA ASN A 173 24.80 -2.96 19.94
C ASN A 173 24.33 -4.24 19.20
N SER A 174 23.15 -4.83 19.41
CA SER A 174 22.05 -4.74 20.39
C SER A 174 21.06 -5.84 19.95
N LEU A 175 20.89 -6.96 20.67
CA LEU A 175 19.69 -7.34 21.46
C LEU A 175 18.38 -6.66 20.97
N ARG A 176 17.27 -7.34 20.66
CA ARG A 176 16.42 -8.29 21.44
C ARG A 176 15.18 -8.60 20.53
N SER A 177 14.38 -9.65 20.63
CA SER A 177 14.25 -10.79 21.54
C SER A 177 13.27 -11.79 20.91
N LEU A 178 13.63 -13.06 21.01
CA LEU A 178 12.81 -14.24 20.74
C LEU A 178 11.86 -14.51 21.92
N THR A 179 10.61 -14.85 21.61
CA THR A 179 9.76 -15.73 22.43
C THR A 179 9.02 -16.65 21.48
N GLU A 180 9.62 -17.80 21.24
CA GLU A 180 9.04 -18.92 20.50
C GLU A 180 8.98 -20.07 21.50
N THR A 181 7.76 -20.44 21.91
CA THR A 181 7.52 -21.57 22.81
C THR A 181 6.42 -22.44 22.21
N THR A 182 6.88 -23.38 21.38
CA THR A 182 6.61 -24.82 21.40
C THR A 182 5.25 -25.30 21.95
N TRP A 183 4.35 -25.69 21.04
CA TRP A 183 3.38 -26.76 21.28
C TRP A 183 3.38 -27.76 20.12
N GLY A 184 3.98 -28.94 20.40
CA GLY A 184 3.62 -30.27 19.92
C GLY A 184 3.28 -30.50 18.45
N SER A 185 4.26 -30.98 17.68
CA SER A 185 4.00 -31.85 16.53
C SER A 185 4.24 -33.30 16.98
N SER A 186 3.21 -34.15 16.91
CA SER A 186 3.37 -35.61 16.99
C SER A 186 2.48 -36.24 15.93
N ASN A 187 3.16 -36.78 14.91
CA ASN A 187 2.54 -37.59 13.87
C ASN A 187 2.42 -39.04 14.36
N GLN A 188 1.45 -39.73 13.74
CA GLN A 188 1.44 -41.16 13.45
C GLN A 188 0.77 -42.09 14.47
N SER A 189 -0.44 -42.56 14.16
CA SER A 189 -0.67 -43.96 13.73
C SER A 189 -2.10 -44.47 14.03
N GLN A 190 -2.66 -45.14 13.01
CA GLN A 190 -3.64 -46.24 13.06
C GLN A 190 -5.15 -46.02 13.32
N LYS A 191 -5.91 -46.32 12.26
CA LYS A 191 -7.14 -47.16 12.19
C LYS A 191 -8.17 -47.01 13.32
N SER A 192 -9.27 -46.31 13.01
CA SER A 192 -10.67 -46.83 13.06
C SER A 192 -11.65 -45.67 12.88
N SER A 193 -12.40 -45.66 11.78
CA SER A 193 -13.86 -45.89 11.75
C SER A 193 -14.74 -44.77 12.36
N ASN A 194 -15.28 -43.98 11.44
CA ASN A 194 -16.61 -43.34 11.41
C ASN A 194 -17.03 -42.23 12.40
N ARG A 195 -17.25 -41.07 11.75
CA ARG A 195 -18.33 -40.06 11.92
C ARG A 195 -18.26 -39.12 13.13
N SER A 196 -17.86 -37.88 12.87
CA SER A 196 -18.78 -36.75 13.03
C SER A 196 -18.31 -35.55 12.18
N PHE A 197 -19.28 -34.81 11.64
CA PHE A 197 -19.11 -33.65 10.76
C PHE A 197 -18.58 -32.46 11.55
N ASP A 198 -17.44 -31.90 11.13
CA ASP A 198 -16.93 -30.64 11.64
C ASP A 198 -16.76 -29.65 10.48
N CYS A 199 -17.33 -28.47 10.66
CA CYS A 199 -17.47 -27.43 9.65
C CYS A 199 -16.18 -26.62 9.59
N GLY A 200 -15.28 -27.04 8.69
CA GLY A 200 -13.96 -26.44 8.51
C GLY A 200 -14.02 -24.97 8.08
N ALA A 201 -13.54 -24.08 8.95
CA ALA A 201 -13.02 -22.79 8.59
C ALA A 201 -11.84 -22.97 7.63
N TYR A 202 -12.10 -22.80 6.33
CA TYR A 202 -11.10 -22.84 5.27
C TYR A 202 -10.27 -21.54 5.29
N THR A 203 -9.28 -21.46 6.17
CA THR A 203 -8.11 -20.61 5.95
C THR A 203 -7.32 -21.17 4.78
N PHE A 204 -7.63 -20.69 3.59
CA PHE A 204 -6.81 -20.91 2.39
C PHE A 204 -5.49 -20.15 2.59
N GLU A 205 -4.54 -20.75 3.33
CA GLU A 205 -3.12 -20.48 3.14
C GLU A 205 -2.77 -20.93 1.72
N LEU A 206 -3.05 -20.06 0.74
CA LEU A 206 -2.50 -20.18 -0.61
C LEU A 206 -0.98 -20.01 -0.48
N ASP A 207 -0.33 -21.15 -0.33
CA ASP A 207 1.01 -21.50 -0.77
C ASP A 207 1.71 -20.33 -1.48
N ALA A 208 2.61 -19.65 -0.76
CA ALA A 208 3.35 -18.48 -1.23
C ALA A 208 4.19 -18.75 -2.51
N ASN A 209 4.26 -20.02 -2.92
CA ASN A 209 4.98 -20.55 -4.07
C ASN A 209 4.18 -20.53 -5.40
N GLN A 210 2.88 -20.24 -5.42
CA GLN A 210 2.08 -20.26 -6.66
C GLN A 210 2.04 -18.93 -7.43
N HIS A 211 2.73 -17.90 -6.96
CA HIS A 211 2.84 -16.67 -7.73
C HIS A 211 4.17 -16.64 -8.46
N PRO A 212 4.16 -16.46 -9.80
CA PRO A 212 5.40 -16.35 -10.57
C PRO A 212 6.28 -15.24 -9.99
N GLN A 213 7.57 -15.53 -9.81
CA GLN A 213 8.55 -14.53 -9.40
C GLN A 213 8.71 -13.53 -10.56
N ILE A 214 8.13 -12.34 -10.41
CA ILE A 214 8.30 -11.24 -11.36
C ILE A 214 9.64 -10.58 -11.02
N LYS A 215 10.65 -10.72 -11.88
CA LYS A 215 11.97 -10.10 -11.74
C LYS A 215 12.31 -9.33 -13.01
N GLN A 216 13.03 -8.22 -12.86
CA GLN A 216 13.39 -7.34 -13.98
C GLN A 216 14.37 -8.01 -14.96
N GLU A 217 15.30 -8.82 -14.46
CA GLU A 217 16.24 -9.61 -15.28
C GLU A 217 17.01 -8.77 -16.30
N GLY A 218 17.32 -7.52 -15.98
CA GLY A 218 18.00 -6.59 -16.87
C GLY A 218 17.14 -5.99 -18.00
N ARG A 219 15.82 -6.24 -18.02
CA ARG A 219 14.89 -5.57 -18.95
C ARG A 219 14.75 -4.09 -18.63
N ASP A 220 14.47 -3.26 -19.64
CA ASP A 220 14.11 -1.88 -19.38
C ASP A 220 12.79 -1.78 -18.60
N LEU A 221 12.56 -0.66 -17.92
CA LEU A 221 11.40 -0.48 -17.05
C LEU A 221 10.07 -0.63 -17.81
N GLY A 222 9.98 -0.15 -19.06
CA GLY A 222 8.78 -0.29 -19.89
C GLY A 222 8.55 -1.74 -20.34
N GLU A 223 9.62 -2.46 -20.71
CA GLU A 223 9.57 -3.88 -21.06
C GLU A 223 9.21 -4.75 -19.86
N TYR A 224 9.74 -4.41 -18.69
CA TYR A 224 9.45 -5.08 -17.43
C TYR A 224 7.99 -4.88 -17.01
N LEU A 225 7.44 -3.67 -17.16
CA LEU A 225 6.03 -3.39 -16.91
C LEU A 225 5.13 -4.23 -17.84
N SER A 226 5.45 -4.26 -19.13
CA SER A 226 4.70 -5.05 -20.12
C SER A 226 4.73 -6.55 -19.81
N HIS A 227 5.89 -7.07 -19.42
CA HIS A 227 6.03 -8.47 -18.99
C HIS A 227 5.21 -8.77 -17.73
N ALA A 228 5.24 -7.86 -16.75
CA ALA A 228 4.48 -8.03 -15.53
C ALA A 228 2.96 -7.91 -15.75
N GLU A 229 2.53 -7.13 -16.74
CA GLU A 229 1.13 -7.07 -17.18
C GLU A 229 0.67 -8.38 -17.81
N GLU A 230 1.50 -9.00 -18.65
CA GLU A 230 1.23 -10.32 -19.23
C GLU A 230 1.09 -11.39 -18.12
N VAL A 231 1.98 -11.36 -17.13
CA VAL A 231 1.90 -12.24 -15.96
C VAL A 231 0.63 -11.97 -15.13
N ARG A 232 0.23 -10.70 -15.00
CA ARG A 232 -1.03 -10.31 -14.32
C ARG A 232 -2.25 -10.86 -15.06
N ALA A 233 -2.29 -10.77 -16.39
CA ALA A 233 -3.41 -11.23 -17.20
C ALA A 233 -3.67 -12.75 -17.07
N GLN A 234 -2.66 -13.53 -16.69
CA GLN A 234 -2.78 -14.95 -16.42
C GLN A 234 -3.37 -15.27 -15.03
N LEU A 235 -3.50 -14.27 -14.15
CA LEU A 235 -4.04 -14.44 -12.80
C LEU A 235 -5.53 -14.09 -12.76
N PRO A 236 -6.35 -14.80 -11.96
CA PRO A 236 -7.76 -14.49 -11.81
C PRO A 236 -7.97 -13.04 -11.29
N PRO A 237 -8.96 -12.29 -11.83
CA PRO A 237 -9.22 -10.88 -11.47
C PRO A 237 -9.49 -10.63 -9.98
N ARG A 238 -9.83 -11.68 -9.22
CA ARG A 238 -10.12 -11.61 -7.78
C ARG A 238 -8.88 -11.69 -6.88
N LYS A 239 -7.68 -11.87 -7.44
CA LYS A 239 -6.45 -11.94 -6.63
C LYS A 239 -5.93 -10.54 -6.34
N ARG A 240 -5.70 -10.27 -5.05
CA ARG A 240 -5.27 -9.00 -4.45
C ARG A 240 -4.18 -8.32 -5.30
N GLU A 241 -4.56 -7.33 -6.09
CA GLU A 241 -3.67 -6.56 -6.98
C GLU A 241 -2.44 -6.03 -6.24
N GLY A 242 -2.62 -5.58 -4.99
CA GLY A 242 -1.52 -5.08 -4.15
C GLY A 242 -0.38 -6.08 -3.96
N ARG A 243 -0.66 -7.40 -3.93
CA ARG A 243 0.42 -8.42 -3.81
C ARG A 243 1.23 -8.59 -5.08
N ILE A 244 0.62 -8.35 -6.25
CA ILE A 244 1.32 -8.41 -7.54
C ILE A 244 2.22 -7.18 -7.66
N VAL A 245 1.69 -6.01 -7.30
CA VAL A 245 2.42 -4.74 -7.26
C VAL A 245 3.62 -4.82 -6.30
N GLU A 246 3.43 -5.37 -5.09
CA GLU A 246 4.52 -5.56 -4.13
C GLU A 246 5.64 -6.46 -4.66
N ARG A 247 5.28 -7.52 -5.38
CA ARG A 247 6.28 -8.37 -6.04
C ARG A 247 6.97 -7.68 -7.19
N PHE A 248 6.25 -6.93 -8.02
CA PHE A 248 6.83 -6.15 -9.11
C PHE A 248 7.91 -5.20 -8.58
N VAL A 249 7.58 -4.43 -7.54
CA VAL A 249 8.50 -3.45 -6.94
C VAL A 249 9.73 -4.15 -6.32
N ARG A 250 9.52 -5.25 -5.59
CA ARG A 250 10.64 -6.06 -5.05
C ARG A 250 11.53 -6.68 -6.15
N GLY A 251 10.97 -6.92 -7.33
CA GLY A 251 11.66 -7.51 -8.48
C GLY A 251 12.49 -6.52 -9.30
N LEU A 252 12.47 -5.22 -8.99
CA LEU A 252 13.28 -4.19 -9.69
C LEU A 252 14.77 -4.35 -9.37
N ASP A 253 15.64 -4.23 -10.37
CA ASP A 253 17.10 -4.38 -10.19
C ASP A 253 17.75 -3.14 -9.58
N ASP A 254 17.24 -1.93 -9.89
CA ASP A 254 17.75 -0.67 -9.36
C ASP A 254 17.13 -0.32 -7.99
N PRO A 255 17.91 -0.30 -6.89
CA PRO A 255 17.40 0.04 -5.57
C PRO A 255 16.92 1.49 -5.46
N GLY A 256 17.45 2.41 -6.28
CA GLY A 256 17.03 3.81 -6.30
C GLY A 256 15.61 3.95 -6.86
N THR A 257 15.37 3.38 -8.03
CA THR A 257 14.04 3.33 -8.66
C THR A 257 13.04 2.59 -7.75
N ARG A 258 13.46 1.50 -7.10
CA ARG A 258 12.61 0.77 -6.13
C ARG A 258 12.15 1.65 -4.97
N CYS A 259 13.09 2.29 -4.26
CA CYS A 259 12.79 3.16 -3.12
C CYS A 259 11.87 4.34 -3.51
N PHE A 260 12.11 4.93 -4.68
CA PHE A 260 11.24 5.98 -5.22
C PHE A 260 9.81 5.47 -5.47
N LEU A 261 9.68 4.30 -6.09
CA LEU A 261 8.39 3.68 -6.38
C LEU A 261 7.63 3.34 -5.10
N GLU A 262 8.26 2.69 -4.12
CA GLU A 262 7.66 2.39 -2.81
C GLU A 262 7.10 3.68 -2.16
N GLY A 263 7.91 4.74 -2.10
CA GLY A 263 7.49 6.01 -1.50
C GLY A 263 6.37 6.74 -2.26
N GLN A 264 6.21 6.53 -3.57
CA GLN A 264 5.07 7.06 -4.34
C GLN A 264 3.82 6.19 -4.18
N MET A 265 3.99 4.87 -4.14
CA MET A 265 2.92 3.90 -3.94
C MET A 265 2.30 4.02 -2.55
N ASP A 266 3.08 4.34 -1.52
CA ASP A 266 2.57 4.62 -0.16
C ASP A 266 1.67 5.87 -0.11
N ARG A 267 1.85 6.83 -1.02
CA ARG A 267 1.02 8.05 -1.09
C ARG A 267 -0.21 7.87 -1.97
N THR A 268 -0.06 7.18 -3.10
CA THR A 268 -1.10 7.04 -4.13
C THR A 268 -1.96 5.80 -3.96
N GLY A 269 -1.48 4.82 -3.19
CA GLY A 269 -2.15 3.55 -2.92
C GLY A 269 -1.59 2.39 -3.75
N TRP A 270 -1.57 1.20 -3.14
CA TRP A 270 -0.99 -0.04 -3.69
C TRP A 270 -1.89 -0.71 -4.74
N SER A 271 -2.11 -0.04 -5.88
CA SER A 271 -2.88 -0.54 -7.02
C SER A 271 -2.05 -0.66 -8.30
N TRP A 272 -2.47 -1.50 -9.24
CA TRP A 272 -1.75 -1.68 -10.51
C TRP A 272 -1.80 -0.43 -11.39
N ASP A 273 -2.94 0.27 -11.43
CA ASP A 273 -3.12 1.45 -12.26
C ASP A 273 -2.25 2.61 -11.76
N ALA A 274 -2.12 2.77 -10.44
CA ALA A 274 -1.18 3.72 -9.84
C ALA A 274 0.27 3.38 -10.20
N LEU A 275 0.65 2.10 -10.08
CA LEU A 275 1.98 1.62 -10.47
C LEU A 275 2.30 1.94 -11.94
N ALA A 276 1.40 1.59 -12.86
CA ALA A 276 1.59 1.83 -14.29
C ALA A 276 1.75 3.32 -14.61
N THR A 277 0.92 4.17 -13.98
CA THR A 277 0.99 5.63 -14.14
C THR A 277 2.35 6.18 -13.69
N ILE A 278 2.83 5.76 -12.52
CA ILE A 278 4.12 6.20 -11.97
C ILE A 278 5.28 5.73 -12.85
N VAL A 279 5.25 4.47 -13.30
CA VAL A 279 6.30 3.91 -14.16
C VAL A 279 6.40 4.65 -15.49
N HIS A 280 5.27 4.94 -16.14
CA HIS A 280 5.26 5.71 -17.39
C HIS A 280 5.79 7.14 -17.20
N GLU A 281 5.52 7.77 -16.05
CA GLU A 281 6.06 9.08 -15.74
C GLU A 281 7.59 9.04 -15.56
N ILE A 282 8.12 8.00 -14.89
CA ILE A 282 9.58 7.79 -14.78
C ILE A 282 10.22 7.58 -16.16
N GLU A 283 9.61 6.77 -17.01
CA GLU A 283 10.10 6.50 -18.36
C GLU A 283 10.10 7.78 -19.21
N LYS A 284 9.03 8.56 -19.14
CA LYS A 284 8.92 9.87 -19.80
C LYS A 284 10.02 10.84 -19.33
N GLN A 285 10.31 10.87 -18.03
CA GLN A 285 11.39 11.70 -17.48
C GLN A 285 12.78 11.23 -17.96
N ARG A 286 13.01 9.91 -18.08
CA ARG A 286 14.24 9.35 -18.64
C ARG A 286 14.42 9.71 -20.12
N VAL A 287 13.36 9.63 -20.92
CA VAL A 287 13.41 10.03 -22.33
C VAL A 287 13.71 11.53 -22.46
N GLN A 288 13.06 12.38 -21.66
CA GLN A 288 13.31 13.83 -21.67
C GLN A 288 14.75 14.18 -21.27
N THR A 289 15.29 13.53 -20.24
CA THR A 289 16.69 13.76 -19.82
C THR A 289 17.70 13.31 -20.86
N LEU A 290 17.43 12.21 -21.58
CA LEU A 290 18.28 11.76 -22.70
C LEU A 290 18.25 12.73 -23.89
N VAL A 291 17.09 13.28 -24.24
CA VAL A 291 16.97 14.29 -25.31
C VAL A 291 17.77 15.56 -24.96
N LEU A 292 17.68 16.03 -23.72
CA LEU A 292 18.44 17.19 -23.26
C LEU A 292 19.97 16.92 -23.29
N GLN A 293 20.41 15.72 -22.88
CA GLN A 293 21.82 15.35 -22.99
C GLN A 293 22.31 15.26 -24.43
N GLN A 294 21.47 14.80 -25.36
CA GLN A 294 21.82 14.71 -26.77
C GLN A 294 21.96 16.09 -27.42
N GLN A 295 21.12 17.06 -27.02
CA GLN A 295 21.25 18.46 -27.47
C GLN A 295 22.54 19.11 -26.96
N VAL A 296 22.88 18.93 -25.68
CA VAL A 296 24.14 19.47 -25.10
C VAL A 296 25.38 18.84 -25.76
N LYS A 297 25.31 17.57 -26.16
CA LYS A 297 26.41 16.88 -26.85
C LYS A 297 26.57 17.32 -28.31
N LEU A 298 25.51 17.79 -28.98
CA LEU A 298 25.59 18.34 -30.34
C LEU A 298 26.17 19.76 -30.36
N GLU A 299 25.89 20.57 -29.33
CA GLU A 299 26.42 21.94 -29.23
C GLU A 299 27.91 21.99 -28.83
N THR A 300 28.41 20.94 -28.17
CA THR A 300 29.84 20.83 -27.81
C THR A 300 30.71 20.26 -28.95
N GLY A 301 30.11 19.84 -30.08
CA GLY A 301 30.80 19.18 -31.20
C GLY A 301 31.23 20.06 -32.37
N ARG A 302 31.04 21.40 -32.30
CA ARG A 302 31.29 22.30 -33.45
C ARG A 302 32.65 23.02 -33.46
N ASP A 303 33.49 22.85 -32.44
CA ASP A 303 34.87 23.34 -32.45
C ASP A 303 35.83 22.28 -31.91
N GLY A 304 36.59 21.64 -32.81
CA GLY A 304 37.67 20.73 -32.41
C GLY A 304 38.03 19.70 -33.47
N GLY A 305 39.02 20.02 -34.29
CA GLY A 305 39.46 19.26 -35.44
C GLY A 305 39.98 17.83 -35.18
N THR A 306 39.87 17.05 -36.25
CA THR A 306 40.72 15.96 -36.72
C THR A 306 42.02 15.74 -35.95
N VAL A 307 42.15 14.62 -35.23
CA VAL A 307 43.34 13.73 -35.30
C VAL A 307 42.91 12.29 -35.02
N GLN A 308 43.16 11.45 -36.01
CA GLN A 308 43.08 10.00 -35.99
C GLN A 308 44.35 9.45 -35.32
N ALA A 309 44.22 8.60 -34.29
CA ALA A 309 45.31 7.70 -33.90
C ALA A 309 44.77 6.46 -33.17
N VAL A 310 45.13 5.33 -33.75
CA VAL A 310 44.98 3.96 -33.28
C VAL A 310 45.93 3.69 -32.11
N ALA A 311 45.59 2.67 -31.32
CA ALA A 311 46.43 1.83 -30.45
C ALA A 311 46.24 2.01 -28.94
N ASP A 312 45.67 0.96 -28.35
CA ASP A 312 46.07 0.24 -27.15
C ASP A 312 46.88 0.97 -26.07
N GLY A 313 46.41 0.85 -24.83
CA GLY A 313 47.26 1.00 -23.66
C GLY A 313 46.56 1.61 -22.45
N THR A 314 46.13 0.74 -21.55
CA THR A 314 45.94 0.96 -20.11
C THR A 314 46.71 2.14 -19.52
N ALA A 315 46.00 3.11 -18.93
CA ALA A 315 46.53 3.97 -17.87
C ALA A 315 45.41 4.56 -17.01
N LEU A 316 45.34 4.09 -15.75
CA LEU A 316 44.59 4.68 -14.64
C LEU A 316 44.96 6.15 -14.47
N LYS A 317 44.05 7.08 -14.79
CA LYS A 317 44.21 8.51 -14.50
C LYS A 317 43.39 8.91 -13.28
N LYS A 318 44.13 9.41 -12.28
CA LYS A 318 43.67 9.94 -10.99
C LYS A 318 42.59 11.04 -11.18
N GLY A 319 41.50 10.91 -10.44
CA GLY A 319 40.37 11.83 -10.46
C GLY A 319 40.77 13.26 -10.04
N LYS A 320 40.43 14.24 -10.89
CA LYS A 320 40.52 15.66 -10.56
C LYS A 320 39.35 16.00 -9.63
N ARG A 321 39.66 16.52 -8.43
CA ARG A 321 38.68 17.03 -7.47
C ARG A 321 37.86 18.15 -8.12
N GLN A 322 36.56 17.92 -8.22
CA GLN A 322 35.56 18.88 -8.67
C GLN A 322 35.50 20.04 -7.67
N ARG A 323 35.91 21.24 -8.10
CA ARG A 323 35.74 22.46 -7.30
C ARG A 323 34.25 22.79 -7.24
N ARG A 324 33.77 23.12 -6.05
CA ARG A 324 32.37 23.50 -5.82
C ARG A 324 32.06 24.77 -6.61
N PHE A 325 30.98 24.72 -7.38
CA PHE A 325 30.45 25.85 -8.12
C PHE A 325 29.82 26.83 -7.12
N ILE A 326 30.31 28.07 -7.08
CA ILE A 326 29.66 29.16 -6.33
C ILE A 326 28.80 29.89 -7.36
N PRO A 327 27.46 29.91 -7.22
CA PRO A 327 26.61 30.67 -8.11
C PRO A 327 26.92 32.16 -7.94
N ILE A 328 27.29 32.81 -9.05
CA ILE A 328 27.46 34.26 -9.11
C ILE A 328 26.05 34.84 -9.12
N VAL A 329 25.65 35.43 -7.99
CA VAL A 329 24.41 36.22 -7.89
C VAL A 329 24.67 37.55 -8.62
N PRO A 330 23.90 37.90 -9.65
CA PRO A 330 24.01 39.22 -10.28
C PRO A 330 23.66 40.29 -9.23
N VAL A 331 24.48 41.33 -9.18
CA VAL A 331 24.26 42.51 -8.33
C VAL A 331 22.96 43.16 -8.80
N ASP A 332 21.97 43.19 -7.91
CA ASP A 332 20.73 43.95 -8.13
C ASP A 332 21.08 45.44 -8.24
N GLU A 333 20.59 46.09 -9.28
CA GLU A 333 20.87 47.50 -9.61
C GLU A 333 20.13 48.51 -8.68
N GLU A 334 19.66 48.08 -7.50
CA GLU A 334 18.87 48.92 -6.59
C GLU A 334 19.70 49.77 -5.60
N ASP A 335 21.03 49.61 -5.57
CA ASP A 335 21.92 50.36 -4.66
C ASP A 335 22.66 51.56 -5.31
N LEU A 336 22.18 52.04 -6.46
CA LEU A 336 22.65 53.29 -7.08
C LEU A 336 21.60 54.40 -6.91
N VAL A 337 21.58 55.02 -5.73
CA VAL A 337 20.95 56.33 -5.49
C VAL A 337 22.01 57.34 -5.11
#